data_AF-A0A7X7E5F8-F1
#
_entry.id   AF-A0A7X7E5F8-F1
#
_cell.length_a   1.000
_cell.length_b   1.000
_cell.length_c   1.000
_cell.angle_alpha   90.00
_cell.angle_beta   90.00
_cell.angle_gamma   90.00
#
_symmetry.space_group_name_H-M   'P 1'
#
loop_
_entity.id
_entity.type
_entity.pdbx_description
1 polymer ?
#
loop_
_entity_poly.entity_id
_entity_poly.type
_entity_poly.pdbx_seq_one_letter_code
_entity_poly.pdbx_strand_id
1 'polypeptide(L)'
;NRVILFADLAIIPFVVAMCAPLMKGNVVRIIIAGLLTLGVGFYFGTNMADLFTNAALAANFQAPEGATKLISIGDGFLWPPFVFTRLVEATGIVGLVILIVAVAALFFFFSKNSKSWEQAAGAPVEE
;
A
#
# COMPACT_ATOMS: atom_id res chain seq x y z
N ASN A 1 -4.67 -2.34 -20.99
CA ASN A 1 -4.87 -2.53 -19.55
C ASN A 1 -5.76 -3.75 -19.34
N ARG A 2 -5.20 -4.95 -19.13
CA ARG A 2 -5.98 -6.18 -18.86
C ARG A 2 -5.48 -6.76 -17.55
N VAL A 3 -5.84 -6.09 -16.45
CA VAL A 3 -5.69 -6.64 -15.11
C VAL A 3 -6.85 -7.60 -14.89
N ILE A 4 -6.54 -8.88 -14.70
CA ILE A 4 -7.56 -9.89 -14.40
C ILE A 4 -7.80 -9.83 -12.88
N LEU A 5 -8.85 -9.14 -12.47
CA LEU A 5 -9.15 -8.85 -11.05
C LEU A 5 -9.63 -10.08 -10.25
N PHE A 6 -9.42 -11.31 -10.72
CA PHE A 6 -10.20 -12.46 -10.23
C PHE A 6 -9.93 -12.81 -8.75
N ALA A 7 -8.69 -12.70 -8.28
CA ALA A 7 -8.35 -12.98 -6.88
C ALA A 7 -8.71 -11.82 -5.94
N ASP A 8 -8.53 -10.58 -6.41
CA ASP A 8 -8.54 -9.40 -5.56
C ASP A 8 -9.80 -8.52 -5.70
N LEU A 9 -10.75 -8.88 -6.58
CA LEU A 9 -12.01 -8.13 -6.75
C LEU A 9 -12.81 -8.03 -5.45
N ALA A 10 -12.72 -9.07 -4.61
CA ALA A 10 -13.39 -9.12 -3.32
C ALA A 10 -12.84 -8.09 -2.32
N ILE A 11 -11.64 -7.53 -2.54
CA ILE A 11 -11.01 -6.52 -1.67
C ILE A 11 -11.63 -5.13 -1.88
N ILE A 12 -12.13 -4.83 -3.09
CA ILE A 12 -12.66 -3.52 -3.44
C ILE A 12 -13.79 -3.05 -2.49
N PRO A 13 -14.82 -3.87 -2.17
CA PRO A 13 -15.83 -3.50 -1.18
C PRO A 13 -15.25 -3.17 0.20
N PHE A 14 -14.21 -3.87 0.65
CA PHE A 14 -13.56 -3.59 1.93
C PHE A 14 -12.87 -2.23 1.93
N VAL A 15 -12.14 -1.89 0.87
CA VAL A 15 -11.47 -0.57 0.73
C VAL A 15 -12.49 0.55 0.78
N VAL A 16 -13.64 0.40 0.10
CA VAL A 16 -14.71 1.40 0.11
C VAL A 16 -15.39 1.47 1.49
N ALA A 17 -15.65 0.32 2.12
CA ALA A 17 -16.28 0.26 3.44
C ALA A 17 -15.42 0.89 4.54
N MET A 18 -14.08 0.81 4.46
CA MET A 18 -13.17 1.49 5.39
C MET A 18 -13.30 3.03 5.36
N CYS A 19 -13.83 3.61 4.28
CA CYS A 19 -14.12 5.04 4.21
C CYS A 19 -15.39 5.44 4.99
N ALA A 20 -16.27 4.49 5.34
CA ALA A 20 -17.54 4.75 6.01
C ALA A 20 -17.43 5.49 7.36
N PRO A 21 -16.55 5.08 8.30
CA PRO A 21 -16.39 5.79 9.58
C PRO A 21 -15.89 7.23 9.38
N LEU A 22 -14.96 7.44 8.44
CA LEU A 22 -14.40 8.77 8.14
C LEU A 22 -15.47 9.73 7.57
N MET A 23 -16.38 9.20 6.76
CA MET A 23 -17.43 9.97 6.08
C MET A 23 -18.74 10.06 6.88
N LYS A 24 -18.75 9.60 8.14
CA LYS A 24 -19.90 9.64 9.05
C LYS A 24 -21.18 9.03 8.44
N GLY A 25 -21.04 7.96 7.67
CA GLY A 25 -22.16 7.25 7.03
C GLY A 25 -22.74 7.90 5.76
N ASN A 26 -22.16 8.99 5.24
CA ASN A 26 -22.62 9.58 3.98
C ASN A 26 -22.18 8.72 2.77
N VAL A 27 -23.13 7.99 2.19
CA VAL A 27 -22.90 7.04 1.08
C VAL A 27 -22.26 7.70 -0.14
N VAL A 28 -22.68 8.90 -0.54
CA VAL A 28 -22.13 9.59 -1.72
C VAL A 28 -20.65 9.93 -1.49
N ARG A 29 -20.32 10.45 -0.31
CA ARG A 29 -18.91 10.75 0.04
C ARG A 29 -18.07 9.49 0.12
N ILE A 30 -18.63 8.39 0.62
CA ILE A 30 -17.96 7.08 0.69
C ILE A 30 -17.61 6.58 -0.72
N ILE A 31 -18.56 6.63 -1.66
CA ILE A 31 -18.34 6.18 -3.04
C ILE A 31 -17.24 7.03 -3.71
N ILE A 32 -17.30 8.36 -3.56
CA ILE A 32 -16.30 9.26 -4.15
C ILE A 32 -14.91 9.00 -3.54
N ALA A 33 -14.81 8.92 -2.21
CA ALA A 33 -13.55 8.65 -1.52
C ALA A 33 -13.00 7.27 -1.87
N GLY A 34 -13.86 6.26 -1.94
CA GLY A 34 -13.50 4.92 -2.38
C GLY A 34 -12.98 4.90 -3.81
N LEU A 35 -13.64 5.58 -4.75
CA LEU A 35 -13.18 5.68 -6.13
C LEU A 35 -11.80 6.34 -6.23
N LEU A 36 -11.58 7.44 -5.49
CA LEU A 36 -10.28 8.11 -5.44
C LEU A 36 -9.20 7.19 -4.85
N THR A 37 -9.52 6.48 -3.77
CA THR A 37 -8.60 5.56 -3.10
C THR A 37 -8.22 4.39 -4.02
N LEU A 38 -9.19 3.80 -4.71
CA LEU A 38 -8.96 2.75 -5.69
C LEU A 38 -8.15 3.28 -6.88
N GLY A 39 -8.45 4.48 -7.37
CA GLY A 39 -7.71 5.09 -8.49
C GLY A 39 -6.23 5.28 -8.17
N VAL A 40 -5.92 5.81 -6.98
CA VAL A 40 -4.54 5.96 -6.49
C VAL A 40 -3.91 4.59 -6.26
N GLY A 41 -4.63 3.65 -5.66
CA GLY A 41 -4.17 2.30 -5.44
C GLY A 41 -3.80 1.56 -6.74
N PHE A 42 -4.65 1.65 -7.76
CA PHE A 42 -4.36 1.09 -9.09
C PHE A 42 -3.16 1.73 -9.74
N TYR A 43 -2.92 3.03 -9.51
CA TYR A 43 -1.71 3.69 -9.99
C TYR A 43 -0.45 3.09 -9.34
N PHE A 44 -0.43 2.92 -8.01
CA PHE A 44 0.70 2.29 -7.32
C PHE A 44 0.86 0.81 -7.74
N GLY A 45 -0.22 0.04 -7.74
CA GLY A 45 -0.21 -1.38 -8.10
C GLY A 45 0.26 -1.62 -9.53
N THR A 46 -0.15 -0.78 -10.49
CA THR A 46 0.31 -0.89 -11.88
C THR A 46 1.80 -0.63 -12.01
N ASN A 47 2.32 0.34 -11.26
CA ASN A 47 3.74 0.66 -11.26
C ASN A 47 4.61 -0.41 -10.60
N MET A 48 4.05 -1.20 -9.68
CA MET A 48 4.72 -2.31 -9.00
C MET A 48 4.43 -3.67 -9.66
N ALA A 49 3.70 -3.69 -10.78
CA ALA A 49 3.26 -4.94 -11.42
C ALA A 49 4.42 -5.86 -11.80
N ASP A 50 5.54 -5.29 -12.25
CA ASP A 50 6.71 -6.09 -12.63
C ASP A 50 7.37 -6.75 -11.41
N LEU A 51 7.37 -6.07 -10.26
CA LEU A 51 7.85 -6.64 -8.99
C LEU A 51 7.01 -7.85 -8.59
N PHE A 52 5.67 -7.71 -8.59
CA PHE A 52 4.76 -8.80 -8.24
C PHE A 52 4.83 -9.96 -9.25
N THR A 53 4.96 -9.64 -10.54
CA THR A 53 5.09 -10.66 -11.59
C THR A 53 6.38 -11.47 -11.42
N ASN A 54 7.51 -10.80 -11.17
CA ASN A 54 8.78 -11.47 -10.94
C ASN A 54 8.76 -12.32 -9.65
N ALA A 55 8.11 -11.84 -8.59
CA ALA A 55 7.94 -12.61 -7.36
C ALA A 55 7.08 -13.87 -7.58
N ALA A 56 6.01 -13.77 -8.35
CA ALA A 56 5.16 -14.91 -8.70
C ALA A 56 5.92 -15.94 -9.55
N LEU A 57 6.72 -15.49 -10.53
CA LEU A 57 7.59 -16.36 -11.32
C LEU A 57 8.63 -17.08 -10.44
N ALA A 58 9.26 -16.35 -9.51
CA ALA A 58 10.19 -16.94 -8.55
C ALA A 58 9.53 -17.97 -7.62
N ALA A 59 8.24 -17.80 -7.32
CA ALA A 59 7.42 -18.74 -6.57
C ALA A 59 6.89 -19.93 -7.41
N ASN A 60 7.26 -20.04 -8.69
CA ASN A 60 6.73 -21.02 -9.65
C ASN A 60 5.20 -20.97 -9.79
N PHE A 61 4.60 -19.78 -9.60
CA PHE A 61 3.18 -19.59 -9.80
C PHE A 61 2.82 -19.69 -11.28
N GLN A 62 1.92 -20.61 -11.62
CA GLN A 62 1.40 -20.75 -12.97
C GLN A 62 0.32 -19.70 -13.21
N ALA A 63 0.69 -18.61 -13.88
CA ALA A 63 -0.28 -17.59 -14.27
C ALA A 63 -1.29 -18.18 -15.28
N PRO A 64 -2.60 -17.85 -15.16
CA PRO A 64 -3.61 -18.26 -16.12
C PRO A 64 -3.27 -17.80 -17.54
N GLU A 65 -3.70 -18.57 -18.55
CA GLU A 65 -3.45 -18.25 -19.96
C GLU A 65 -3.89 -16.81 -20.30
N GLY A 66 -2.96 -16.01 -20.83
CA GLY A 66 -3.19 -14.62 -21.22
C GLY A 66 -2.89 -13.56 -20.16
N ALA A 67 -2.50 -13.93 -18.94
CA ALA A 67 -2.03 -12.99 -17.93
C ALA A 67 -0.54 -12.63 -18.16
N THR A 68 -0.26 -11.37 -18.49
CA THR A 68 1.12 -10.89 -18.76
C THR A 68 1.74 -10.11 -17.62
N LYS A 69 0.92 -9.50 -16.74
CA LYS A 69 1.36 -8.81 -15.53
C LYS A 69 0.41 -9.12 -14.38
N LEU A 70 0.98 -9.38 -13.21
CA LEU A 70 0.27 -9.63 -11.97
C LEU A 70 0.37 -8.39 -11.07
N ILE A 71 -0.71 -8.06 -10.37
CA ILE A 71 -0.72 -7.03 -9.33
C ILE A 71 -1.43 -7.59 -8.09
N SER A 72 -1.09 -7.04 -6.92
CA SER A 72 -1.85 -7.26 -5.68
C SER A 72 -2.54 -5.96 -5.28
N ILE A 73 -3.85 -6.00 -5.04
CA ILE A 73 -4.60 -4.88 -4.47
C ILE A 73 -4.25 -4.72 -2.99
N GLY A 74 -4.13 -5.83 -2.25
CA GLY A 74 -3.82 -5.81 -0.81
C GLY A 74 -2.51 -5.09 -0.49
N ASP A 75 -1.43 -5.51 -1.14
CA ASP A 75 -0.09 -4.96 -0.86
C ASP A 75 0.29 -3.82 -1.82
N GLY A 76 -0.18 -3.87 -3.07
CA GLY A 76 0.20 -2.92 -4.11
C GLY A 76 -0.50 -1.57 -4.03
N PHE A 77 -1.55 -1.41 -3.20
CA PHE A 77 -2.25 -0.13 -3.03
C PHE A 77 -1.61 0.74 -1.94
N LEU A 78 -0.60 0.22 -1.25
CA LEU A 78 0.09 0.91 -0.16
C LEU A 78 1.15 1.86 -0.74
N TRP A 79 1.11 3.12 -0.30
CA TRP A 79 2.09 4.12 -0.70
C TRP A 79 3.52 3.85 -0.17
N PRO A 80 3.77 3.28 1.03
CA PRO A 80 5.14 3.08 1.50
C PRO A 80 5.92 2.07 0.65
N PRO A 81 5.39 0.86 0.33
CA PRO A 81 6.04 -0.05 -0.60
C PRO A 81 6.34 0.59 -1.95
N PHE A 82 5.41 1.38 -2.50
CA PHE A 82 5.63 2.10 -3.76
C PHE A 82 6.81 3.09 -3.68
N VAL A 83 6.90 3.87 -2.61
CA VAL A 83 8.01 4.82 -2.41
C VAL A 83 9.33 4.07 -2.20
N PHE A 84 9.32 2.99 -1.43
CA PHE A 84 10.51 2.20 -1.13
C PHE A 84 11.07 1.54 -2.38
N THR A 85 10.21 0.91 -3.19
CA THR A 85 10.64 0.30 -4.44
C THR A 85 11.16 1.35 -5.42
N ARG A 86 10.48 2.51 -5.55
CA ARG A 86 10.96 3.61 -6.41
C ARG A 86 12.32 4.16 -5.97
N LEU A 87 12.55 4.31 -4.67
CA LEU A 87 13.83 4.80 -4.15
C LEU A 87 14.96 3.80 -4.45
N VAL A 88 14.72 2.51 -4.20
CA VAL A 88 15.70 1.46 -4.43
C VAL A 88 15.94 1.25 -5.93
N GLU A 89 14.91 1.34 -6.77
CA GLU A 89 15.06 1.30 -8.24
C GLU A 89 15.94 2.46 -8.74
N ALA A 90 15.80 3.66 -8.15
CA ALA A 90 16.55 4.84 -8.57
C ALA A 90 18.01 4.88 -8.08
N THR A 91 18.28 4.36 -6.88
CA THR A 91 19.58 4.54 -6.19
C THR A 91 20.28 3.22 -5.83
N GLY A 92 19.67 2.09 -6.13
CA GLY A 92 20.20 0.75 -5.85
C GLY A 92 20.40 0.49 -4.36
N ILE A 93 21.55 -0.10 -4.02
CA ILE A 93 21.93 -0.50 -2.66
C ILE A 93 21.97 0.70 -1.70
N VAL A 94 22.32 1.90 -2.19
CA VAL A 94 22.36 3.11 -1.37
C VAL A 94 20.96 3.45 -0.85
N GLY A 95 19.93 3.36 -1.71
CA GLY A 95 18.53 3.57 -1.30
C GLY A 95 18.08 2.59 -0.23
N LEU A 96 18.49 1.33 -0.35
CA LEU A 96 18.18 0.30 0.64
C LEU A 96 18.81 0.64 2.01
N VAL A 97 20.08 1.05 2.04
CA VAL A 97 20.76 1.45 3.28
C VAL A 97 20.09 2.67 3.89
N ILE A 98 19.74 3.67 3.08
CA ILE A 98 19.02 4.87 3.54
C ILE A 98 17.69 4.49 4.18
N LEU A 99 16.91 3.61 3.55
CA LEU A 99 15.63 3.13 4.11
C LEU A 99 15.82 2.41 5.44
N ILE A 100 16.80 1.52 5.53
CA ILE A 100 17.09 0.78 6.77
C ILE A 100 17.45 1.76 7.89
N VAL A 101 18.35 2.73 7.61
CA VAL A 101 18.76 3.73 8.60
C VAL A 101 17.58 4.63 8.98
N ALA A 102 16.76 5.05 8.02
CA ALA A 102 15.58 5.89 8.28
C ALA A 102 14.56 5.16 9.15
N VAL A 103 14.23 3.90 8.83
CA VAL A 103 13.32 3.07 9.63
C VAL A 103 13.88 2.81 11.02
N ALA A 104 15.18 2.51 11.15
CA ALA A 104 15.84 2.32 12.44
C ALA A 104 15.83 3.60 13.28
N ALA A 105 16.08 4.76 12.66
CA ALA A 105 16.01 6.06 13.33
C ALA A 105 14.58 6.37 13.80
N LEU A 106 13.58 6.20 12.93
CA LEU A 106 12.17 6.37 13.28
C LEU A 106 11.76 5.44 14.43
N PHE A 107 12.18 4.17 14.39
CA PHE A 107 11.93 3.22 15.46
C PHE A 107 12.61 3.63 16.77
N PHE A 108 13.87 4.08 16.71
CA PHE A 108 14.59 4.58 17.88
C PHE A 108 13.88 5.80 18.51
N PHE A 109 13.51 6.80 17.71
CA PHE A 109 12.80 7.97 18.21
C PHE A 109 11.40 7.64 18.73
N PHE A 110 10.68 6.74 18.06
CA PHE A 110 9.40 6.23 18.52
C PHE A 110 9.54 5.51 19.87
N SER A 111 10.53 4.62 20.02
CA SER A 111 10.77 3.90 21.27
C SER A 111 11.12 4.82 22.45
N LYS A 112 11.73 5.97 22.17
CA LYS A 112 12.09 6.97 23.20
C LYS A 112 10.91 7.87 23.59
N ASN A 113 9.99 8.13 22.66
CA ASN A 113 8.96 9.16 22.81
C ASN A 113 7.55 8.65 22.46
N SER A 114 7.27 7.36 22.68
CA SER A 114 6.06 6.68 22.22
C SER A 114 4.77 7.42 22.56
N LYS A 115 4.63 7.86 23.82
CA LYS A 115 3.45 8.61 24.29
C LYS A 115 3.19 9.89 23.50
N SER A 116 4.24 10.67 23.21
CA SER A 116 4.11 11.91 22.44
C SER A 116 3.74 11.64 20.98
N TRP A 117 4.24 10.53 20.42
CA TRP A 117 3.94 10.13 19.05
C TRP A 117 2.53 9.55 18.93
N GLU A 118 2.09 8.78 19.93
CA GLU A 118 0.73 8.28 20.04
C GLU A 118 -0.27 9.44 20.14
N GLN A 119 0.01 10.45 20.98
CA GLN A 119 -0.80 11.67 21.06
C GLN A 119 -0.84 12.42 19.72
N ALA A 120 0.30 12.57 19.04
CA ALA A 120 0.35 13.19 17.71
C ALA A 120 -0.45 12.39 16.66
N ALA A 121 -0.54 11.07 16.81
CA ALA A 121 -1.34 10.19 15.98
C ALA A 121 -2.84 10.20 16.34
N GLY A 122 -3.25 10.95 17.38
CA GLY A 122 -4.64 11.10 17.79
C GLY A 122 -5.07 10.18 18.94
N ALA A 123 -4.13 9.56 19.66
CA ALA A 123 -4.44 8.88 20.91
C ALA A 123 -4.99 9.88 21.95
N PRO A 124 -5.96 9.49 22.79
CA PRO A 124 -6.43 10.33 23.87
C PRO A 124 -5.27 10.66 24.79
N VAL A 125 -5.17 11.93 25.19
CA VAL A 125 -4.20 12.35 26.20
C VAL A 125 -4.67 11.74 27.53
N GLU A 126 -3.95 10.71 28.02
CA GLU A 126 -4.15 10.25 29.39
C GLU A 126 -3.79 11.39 30.34
N GLU A 127 -4.80 11.87 31.09
CA GLU A 127 -4.65 12.85 32.19
C GLU A 127 -3.93 12.24 33.41
#